data_AF-A0A4V2AJB2-F1
#
_entry.id   AF-A0A4V2AJB2-F1
#
_cell.length_a   1.000
_cell.length_b   1.000
_cell.length_c   1.000
_cell.angle_alpha   90.00
_cell.angle_beta   90.00
_cell.angle_gamma   90.00
#
_symmetry.space_group_name_H-M   'P 1'
#
loop_
_entity.id
_entity.type
_entity.pdbx_description
1 polymer ?
#
loop_
_entity_poly.entity_id
_entity_poly.type
_entity_poly.pdbx_seq_one_letter_code
_entity_poly.pdbx_strand_id
1 'polypeptide(L)'
;MRLLQMLKQLGYHVTLYPFLLMDIPPGNGLADTYGGEEQAAFPWRGRIKATGGDAAGDIGGFFDRYRTFILHYASIADDVGADGMLIRSELIGLTHQRVDGAYPAVEALCELASDVRGLVGAGVEISYAADWTEYGAYVVGTDVRFPLDDLWAHAAIDYVGIDWYAPMSDWRDGNEHADVAAGDGRSREYLESRAAAGEAFDWFYADDAGRLAQDRLTISEGAFGEPWVFRRKDVRSWWSNAHHERVDGVRSVSPTGWSSGMKPVRLVEMGCPAVDKGANQPNVFYDPKSAESALPYFSNGARDDVIQRRAIEAVHAFWANDANNPISLAYEGRMMPADGIAAWAWDARPYPAFPAFKDVWGDAGNWRVGHWLNGRTGLALLQDVVADIGARAGVEVDVDDLMGVVSGYQFSGPLSARAALEPLTKVFGVDAVERDGVIAFGTQRSRTLEIDAGRLVDQGQTRLSVAREGMEGEPARVRLRFVDTQANHEPGVVLSVGNAQADILDVEAPIALDR
;
A
#
# COMPACT_ATOMS: atom_id res chain seq x y z
N MET A 1 12.30 25.30 -4.49
CA MET A 1 12.83 25.70 -5.82
C MET A 1 14.02 24.87 -6.28
N ARG A 2 15.19 24.85 -5.60
CA ARG A 2 16.39 24.13 -6.08
C ARG A 2 16.17 22.64 -6.43
N LEU A 3 15.46 21.90 -5.56
CA LEU A 3 15.15 20.48 -5.81
C LEU A 3 14.28 20.30 -7.06
N LEU A 4 13.26 21.14 -7.24
CA LEU A 4 12.36 21.11 -8.40
C LEU A 4 13.15 21.36 -9.69
N GLN A 5 14.00 22.39 -9.70
CA GLN A 5 14.88 22.68 -10.84
C GLN A 5 15.84 21.53 -11.15
N MET A 6 16.40 20.88 -10.13
CA MET A 6 17.26 19.71 -10.30
C MET A 6 16.49 18.53 -10.94
N LEU A 7 15.29 18.22 -10.44
CA LEU A 7 14.45 17.14 -11.00
C LEU A 7 14.09 17.41 -12.46
N LYS A 8 13.73 18.65 -12.79
CA LYS A 8 13.48 19.08 -14.17
C LYS A 8 14.73 18.96 -15.06
N GLN A 9 15.90 19.34 -14.55
CA GLN A 9 17.17 19.18 -15.28
C GLN A 9 17.52 17.70 -15.53
N LEU A 10 17.07 16.80 -14.67
CA LEU A 10 17.19 15.34 -14.86
C LEU A 10 16.13 14.76 -15.82
N GLY A 11 15.21 15.59 -16.32
CA GLY A 11 14.17 15.18 -17.28
C GLY A 11 12.95 14.54 -16.64
N TYR A 12 12.76 14.66 -15.32
CA TYR A 12 11.55 14.16 -14.66
C TYR A 12 10.35 15.09 -14.90
N HIS A 13 9.17 14.49 -15.00
CA HIS A 13 7.89 15.18 -14.83
C HIS A 13 7.71 15.51 -13.34
N VAL A 14 7.51 16.78 -13.01
CA VAL A 14 7.46 17.26 -11.62
C VAL A 14 6.10 17.85 -11.31
N THR A 15 5.36 17.17 -10.43
CA THR A 15 4.10 17.66 -9.85
C THR A 15 4.37 18.20 -8.45
N LEU A 16 3.92 19.44 -8.17
CA LEU A 16 3.94 19.97 -6.81
C LEU A 16 2.71 19.50 -6.04
N TYR A 17 2.95 19.00 -4.84
CA TYR A 17 1.90 18.51 -3.94
C TYR A 17 1.99 19.21 -2.58
N PRO A 18 1.38 20.40 -2.43
CA PRO A 18 1.32 21.10 -1.15
C PRO A 18 0.43 20.34 -0.16
N PHE A 19 1.04 19.83 0.90
CA PHE A 19 0.38 18.97 1.89
C PHE A 19 -0.05 19.76 3.14
N LEU A 20 -1.07 19.28 3.87
CA LEU A 20 -1.35 19.74 5.24
C LEU A 20 -1.34 18.53 6.18
N LEU A 21 -0.61 18.67 7.28
CA LEU A 21 -0.59 17.73 8.40
C LEU A 21 -1.26 18.40 9.61
N MET A 22 -1.96 17.60 10.42
CA MET A 22 -2.60 18.10 11.63
C MET A 22 -1.63 18.02 12.80
N ASP A 23 -1.32 19.17 13.41
CA ASP A 23 -0.45 19.29 14.58
C ASP A 23 -1.30 19.58 15.84
N ILE A 24 -2.21 18.66 16.13
CA ILE A 24 -3.08 18.73 17.31
C ILE A 24 -2.41 17.95 18.44
N PRO A 25 -1.98 18.61 19.54
CA PRO A 25 -1.39 17.91 20.67
C PRO A 25 -2.46 17.17 21.49
N PRO A 26 -2.10 16.08 22.19
CA PRO A 26 -2.99 15.44 23.15
C PRO A 26 -3.33 16.39 24.31
N GLY A 27 -4.54 16.29 24.86
CA GLY A 27 -4.94 17.08 26.04
C GLY A 27 -5.18 18.56 25.73
N ASN A 28 -5.63 18.88 24.52
CA ASN A 28 -5.86 20.27 24.08
C ASN A 28 -7.15 20.91 24.63
N GLY A 29 -8.04 20.13 25.22
CA GLY A 29 -9.31 20.53 25.84
C GLY A 29 -10.43 20.88 24.86
N LEU A 30 -10.25 20.67 23.55
CA LEU A 30 -11.22 20.99 22.51
C LEU A 30 -12.09 19.79 22.18
N ALA A 31 -13.38 20.03 21.94
CA ALA A 31 -14.34 18.99 21.60
C ALA A 31 -13.98 18.29 20.28
N ASP A 32 -14.11 16.97 20.27
CA ASP A 32 -13.91 16.17 19.06
C ASP A 32 -14.99 16.46 18.01
N THR A 33 -14.59 16.48 16.74
CA THR A 33 -15.51 16.78 15.64
C THR A 33 -16.35 15.57 15.20
N TYR A 34 -16.04 14.38 15.71
CA TYR A 34 -16.72 13.11 15.44
C TYR A 34 -17.40 12.50 16.69
N GLY A 35 -17.52 13.26 17.78
CA GLY A 35 -18.27 12.87 18.98
C GLY A 35 -17.45 12.13 20.04
N GLY A 36 -16.13 12.05 19.90
CA GLY A 36 -15.22 11.67 20.98
C GLY A 36 -15.17 12.69 22.12
N GLU A 37 -14.43 12.36 23.18
CA GLU A 37 -14.29 13.24 24.36
C GLU A 37 -13.49 14.52 24.05
N GLU A 38 -12.45 14.39 23.23
CA GLU A 38 -11.50 15.46 22.86
C GLU A 38 -10.96 15.19 21.45
N GLN A 39 -10.55 16.25 20.75
CA GLN A 39 -9.85 16.11 19.47
C GLN A 39 -8.64 15.18 19.59
N ALA A 40 -8.60 14.16 18.74
CA ALA A 40 -7.52 13.20 18.70
C ALA A 40 -6.15 13.85 18.41
N ALA A 41 -5.07 13.24 18.90
CA ALA A 41 -3.71 13.73 18.68
C ALA A 41 -3.20 13.40 17.27
N PHE A 42 -2.62 14.39 16.60
CA PHE A 42 -2.12 14.31 15.21
C PHE A 42 -3.06 13.52 14.27
N PRO A 43 -4.34 13.92 14.18
CA PRO A 43 -5.33 13.16 13.44
C PRO A 43 -5.08 13.28 11.94
N TRP A 44 -5.70 12.41 11.17
CA TRP A 44 -5.64 12.48 9.72
C TRP A 44 -6.34 13.75 9.20
N ARG A 45 -5.80 14.36 8.14
CA ARG A 45 -6.35 15.58 7.52
C ARG A 45 -7.79 15.43 7.01
N GLY A 46 -8.21 14.21 6.68
CA GLY A 46 -9.60 13.91 6.32
C GLY A 46 -10.59 14.07 7.47
N ARG A 47 -10.11 14.22 8.72
CA ARG A 47 -10.95 14.55 9.89
C ARG A 47 -11.33 16.03 9.97
N ILE A 48 -10.79 16.90 9.11
CA ILE A 48 -11.23 18.31 9.08
C ILE A 48 -12.71 18.34 8.65
N LYS A 49 -13.56 18.98 9.45
CA LYS A 49 -14.99 19.23 9.14
C LYS A 49 -15.47 20.44 9.93
N ALA A 50 -16.49 21.12 9.43
CA ALA A 50 -17.15 22.18 10.18
C ALA A 50 -18.14 21.60 11.20
N THR A 51 -18.11 22.13 12.42
CA THR A 51 -18.98 21.70 13.53
C THR A 51 -19.80 22.85 14.13
N GLY A 52 -19.59 24.08 13.68
CA GLY A 52 -20.32 25.26 14.13
C GLY A 52 -21.76 25.32 13.61
N GLY A 53 -22.51 26.28 14.12
CA GLY A 53 -23.90 26.54 13.69
C GLY A 53 -24.03 27.11 12.28
N ASP A 54 -22.93 27.64 11.71
CA ASP A 54 -22.82 28.11 10.33
C ASP A 54 -21.72 27.32 9.60
N ALA A 55 -22.05 26.08 9.22
CA ALA A 55 -21.09 25.20 8.56
C ALA A 55 -20.57 25.76 7.23
N ALA A 56 -21.42 26.45 6.45
CA ALA A 56 -21.00 27.07 5.19
C ALA A 56 -19.97 28.19 5.44
N GLY A 57 -20.23 29.06 6.43
CA GLY A 57 -19.30 30.11 6.84
C GLY A 57 -17.96 29.56 7.37
N ASP A 58 -17.99 28.51 8.18
CA ASP A 58 -16.78 27.85 8.69
C ASP A 58 -15.93 27.25 7.55
N ILE A 59 -16.58 26.58 6.60
CA ILE A 59 -15.92 26.02 5.40
C ILE A 59 -15.33 27.16 4.55
N GLY A 60 -16.10 28.22 4.30
CA GLY A 60 -15.63 29.39 3.56
C GLY A 60 -14.39 30.02 4.21
N GLY A 61 -14.43 30.24 5.53
CA GLY A 61 -13.30 30.81 6.28
C GLY A 61 -12.04 29.92 6.28
N PHE A 62 -12.20 28.59 6.23
CA PHE A 62 -11.08 27.68 6.00
C PHE A 62 -10.47 27.92 4.60
N PHE A 63 -11.30 27.96 3.56
CA PHE A 63 -10.84 28.12 2.18
C PHE A 63 -10.24 29.50 1.89
N ASP A 64 -10.71 30.57 2.53
CA ASP A 64 -10.09 31.90 2.43
C ASP A 64 -8.59 31.88 2.80
N ARG A 65 -8.26 31.18 3.90
CA ARG A 65 -6.88 31.04 4.35
C ARG A 65 -6.12 30.01 3.50
N TYR A 66 -6.77 28.90 3.18
CA TYR A 66 -6.17 27.81 2.41
C TYR A 66 -5.79 28.24 0.99
N ARG A 67 -6.62 29.08 0.37
CA ARG A 67 -6.39 29.67 -0.94
C ARG A 67 -5.07 30.44 -1.01
N THR A 68 -4.77 31.25 0.01
CA THR A 68 -3.50 32.00 0.06
C THR A 68 -2.29 31.06 0.08
N PHE A 69 -2.38 29.96 0.84
CA PHE A 69 -1.36 28.92 0.87
C PHE A 69 -1.17 28.26 -0.49
N ILE A 70 -2.25 27.87 -1.17
CA ILE A 70 -2.17 27.21 -2.47
C ILE A 70 -1.69 28.12 -3.58
N LEU A 71 -2.18 29.37 -3.67
CA LEU A 71 -1.72 30.30 -4.71
C LEU A 71 -0.23 30.65 -4.57
N HIS A 72 0.32 30.61 -3.35
CA HIS A 72 1.77 30.71 -3.15
C HIS A 72 2.54 29.54 -3.79
N TYR A 73 2.07 28.30 -3.65
CA TYR A 73 2.69 27.16 -4.32
C TYR A 73 2.44 27.16 -5.82
N ALA A 74 1.31 27.70 -6.29
CA ALA A 74 1.04 27.91 -7.71
C ALA A 74 2.05 28.88 -8.33
N SER A 75 2.38 30.00 -7.66
CA SER A 75 3.43 30.89 -8.15
C SER A 75 4.80 30.22 -8.21
N ILE A 76 5.11 29.35 -7.24
CA ILE A 76 6.35 28.56 -7.28
C ILE A 76 6.33 27.56 -8.44
N ALA A 77 5.19 26.92 -8.72
CA ALA A 77 5.02 25.98 -9.83
C ALA A 77 5.26 26.69 -11.18
N ASP A 78 4.70 27.89 -11.36
CA ASP A 78 4.92 28.75 -12.53
C ASP A 78 6.40 29.14 -12.66
N ASP A 79 7.00 29.68 -11.58
CA ASP A 79 8.40 30.13 -11.56
C ASP A 79 9.41 29.03 -11.96
N VAL A 80 9.15 27.77 -11.58
CA VAL A 80 10.04 26.64 -11.87
C VAL A 80 9.67 25.89 -13.15
N GLY A 81 8.54 26.21 -13.78
CA GLY A 81 7.99 25.45 -14.91
C GLY A 81 7.69 24.00 -14.53
N ALA A 82 6.99 23.79 -13.40
CA ALA A 82 6.50 22.48 -13.01
C ALA A 82 5.54 21.90 -14.06
N ASP A 83 5.41 20.58 -14.12
CA ASP A 83 4.52 19.93 -15.08
C ASP A 83 3.12 19.73 -14.50
N GLY A 84 2.99 19.67 -13.17
CA GLY A 84 1.70 19.56 -12.51
C GLY A 84 1.63 20.22 -11.14
N MET A 85 0.41 20.38 -10.64
CA MET A 85 0.11 20.86 -9.30
C MET A 85 -1.17 20.23 -8.75
N LEU A 86 -1.10 19.75 -7.52
CA LEU A 86 -2.27 19.34 -6.76
C LEU A 86 -2.80 20.50 -5.93
N ILE A 87 -4.08 20.82 -6.07
CA ILE A 87 -4.70 21.90 -5.32
C ILE A 87 -4.97 21.50 -3.86
N ARG A 88 -5.12 20.20 -3.59
CA ARG A 88 -5.34 19.62 -2.25
C ARG A 88 -5.35 18.07 -2.31
N SER A 89 -5.39 17.44 -1.13
CA SER A 89 -5.74 16.04 -0.96
C SER A 89 -6.55 15.71 0.29
N GLU A 90 -7.32 14.62 0.19
CA GLU A 90 -7.97 13.88 1.28
C GLU A 90 -8.74 14.76 2.30
N LEU A 91 -9.60 15.65 1.82
CA LEU A 91 -10.51 16.47 2.63
C LEU A 91 -11.90 15.85 2.77
N ILE A 92 -11.99 14.52 2.86
CA ILE A 92 -13.26 13.78 2.90
C ILE A 92 -14.29 14.37 3.88
N GLY A 93 -13.87 14.81 5.07
CA GLY A 93 -14.74 15.41 6.06
C GLY A 93 -15.38 16.75 5.63
N LEU A 94 -14.70 17.51 4.78
CA LEU A 94 -15.21 18.75 4.18
C LEU A 94 -15.96 18.49 2.87
N THR A 95 -15.42 17.65 1.98
CA THR A 95 -15.98 17.40 0.65
C THR A 95 -17.29 16.60 0.70
N HIS A 96 -17.51 15.81 1.75
CA HIS A 96 -18.80 15.14 2.00
C HIS A 96 -19.79 15.99 2.82
N GLN A 97 -19.38 17.14 3.36
CA GLN A 97 -20.26 17.96 4.18
C GLN A 97 -21.22 18.78 3.32
N ARG A 98 -22.48 18.33 3.30
CA ARG A 98 -23.57 18.98 2.56
C ARG A 98 -24.24 20.05 3.41
N VAL A 99 -24.39 21.25 2.87
CA VAL A 99 -25.06 22.40 3.52
C VAL A 99 -26.11 22.97 2.57
N ASP A 100 -27.36 23.08 3.02
CA ASP A 100 -28.50 23.59 2.24
C ASP A 100 -28.65 23.02 0.82
N GLY A 101 -28.24 21.76 0.66
CA GLY A 101 -28.36 21.04 -0.59
C GLY A 101 -27.09 20.99 -1.45
N ALA A 102 -26.08 21.80 -1.12
CA ALA A 102 -24.84 21.97 -1.86
C ALA A 102 -23.62 21.43 -1.08
N TYR A 103 -22.44 21.43 -1.74
CA TYR A 103 -21.16 21.02 -1.16
C TYR A 103 -20.17 22.20 -1.18
N PRO A 104 -20.22 23.11 -0.18
CA PRO A 104 -19.44 24.35 -0.19
C PRO A 104 -17.92 24.16 -0.35
N ALA A 105 -17.38 23.06 0.19
CA ALA A 105 -15.96 22.74 0.04
C ALA A 105 -15.58 22.41 -1.41
N VAL A 106 -16.47 21.75 -2.15
CA VAL A 106 -16.26 21.40 -3.56
C VAL A 106 -16.38 22.65 -4.45
N GLU A 107 -17.34 23.53 -4.15
CA GLU A 107 -17.47 24.83 -4.80
C GLU A 107 -16.20 25.67 -4.62
N ALA A 108 -15.69 25.77 -3.38
CA ALA A 108 -14.46 26.49 -3.09
C ALA A 108 -13.22 25.87 -3.76
N LEU A 109 -13.18 24.54 -3.91
CA LEU A 109 -12.12 23.85 -4.68
C LEU A 109 -12.21 24.14 -6.18
N CYS A 110 -13.41 24.25 -6.76
CA CYS A 110 -13.60 24.66 -8.16
C CYS A 110 -13.11 26.09 -8.41
N GLU A 111 -13.45 27.02 -7.51
CA GLU A 111 -12.94 28.39 -7.55
C GLU A 111 -11.41 28.39 -7.46
N LEU A 112 -10.85 27.71 -6.46
CA LEU A 112 -9.39 27.60 -6.29
C LEU A 112 -8.70 27.00 -7.53
N ALA A 113 -9.29 25.99 -8.17
CA ALA A 113 -8.76 25.41 -9.40
C ALA A 113 -8.72 26.44 -10.54
N SER A 114 -9.76 27.27 -10.69
CA SER A 114 -9.79 28.36 -11.67
C SER A 114 -8.69 29.38 -11.42
N ASP A 115 -8.44 29.73 -10.16
CA ASP A 115 -7.43 30.72 -9.80
C ASP A 115 -6.01 30.19 -9.96
N VAL A 116 -5.77 28.92 -9.58
CA VAL A 116 -4.50 28.26 -9.88
C VAL A 116 -4.28 28.23 -11.39
N ARG A 117 -5.28 27.84 -12.19
CA ARG A 117 -5.20 27.87 -13.66
C ARG A 117 -4.87 29.25 -14.22
N GLY A 118 -5.45 30.30 -13.65
CA GLY A 118 -5.15 31.68 -14.03
C GLY A 118 -3.70 32.09 -13.78
N LEU A 119 -3.02 31.47 -12.82
CA LEU A 119 -1.61 31.71 -12.50
C LEU A 119 -0.67 30.83 -13.34
N VAL A 120 -0.87 29.52 -13.34
CA VAL A 120 0.08 28.56 -13.94
C VAL A 120 -0.13 28.35 -15.44
N GLY A 121 -1.24 28.84 -15.99
CA GLY A 121 -1.59 28.70 -17.41
C GLY A 121 -1.97 27.26 -17.80
N ALA A 122 -2.14 27.02 -19.10
CA ALA A 122 -2.61 25.74 -19.63
C ALA A 122 -1.54 24.63 -19.71
N GLY A 123 -0.26 24.97 -19.49
CA GLY A 123 0.86 24.03 -19.62
C GLY A 123 1.14 23.19 -18.37
N VAL A 124 0.49 23.49 -17.25
CA VAL A 124 0.66 22.78 -15.97
C VAL A 124 -0.61 21.99 -15.69
N GLU A 125 -0.49 20.68 -15.47
CA GLU A 125 -1.63 19.85 -15.10
C GLU A 125 -2.11 20.20 -13.68
N ILE A 126 -3.42 20.29 -13.46
CA ILE A 126 -4.02 20.60 -12.16
C ILE A 126 -4.96 19.47 -11.77
N SER A 127 -4.86 19.02 -10.53
CA SER A 127 -5.82 18.05 -9.99
C SER A 127 -5.99 18.17 -8.46
N TYR A 128 -6.85 17.32 -7.92
CA TYR A 128 -7.07 17.05 -6.52
C TYR A 128 -6.77 15.56 -6.28
N ALA A 129 -6.11 15.23 -5.18
CA ALA A 129 -5.82 13.85 -4.82
C ALA A 129 -6.82 13.35 -3.76
N ALA A 130 -7.88 12.71 -4.21
CA ALA A 130 -8.93 12.21 -3.34
C ALA A 130 -8.51 10.93 -2.63
N ASP A 131 -8.93 10.76 -1.39
CA ASP A 131 -8.81 9.46 -0.71
C ASP A 131 -9.51 8.35 -1.53
N TRP A 132 -9.02 7.11 -1.46
CA TRP A 132 -9.61 5.96 -2.16
C TRP A 132 -11.08 5.68 -1.78
N THR A 133 -11.58 6.27 -0.70
CA THR A 133 -12.99 6.22 -0.29
C THR A 133 -13.77 7.52 -0.54
N GLU A 134 -13.12 8.53 -1.13
CA GLU A 134 -13.66 9.88 -1.36
C GLU A 134 -13.96 10.15 -2.84
N TYR A 135 -13.11 9.68 -3.77
CA TYR A 135 -13.16 10.10 -5.19
C TYR A 135 -14.50 9.83 -5.90
N GLY A 136 -15.25 8.83 -5.44
CA GLY A 136 -16.41 8.25 -6.12
C GLY A 136 -17.76 8.57 -5.46
N ALA A 137 -18.65 7.57 -5.48
CA ALA A 137 -19.99 7.72 -4.91
C ALA A 137 -19.95 7.80 -3.37
N TYR A 138 -20.67 8.77 -2.81
CA TYR A 138 -20.95 8.87 -1.39
C TYR A 138 -22.35 8.31 -1.09
N VAL A 139 -22.39 7.26 -0.27
CA VAL A 139 -23.62 6.51 0.02
C VAL A 139 -23.98 6.62 1.50
N VAL A 140 -25.19 7.10 1.79
CA VAL A 140 -25.74 7.20 3.15
C VAL A 140 -27.15 6.63 3.17
N GLY A 141 -27.34 5.49 3.81
CA GLY A 141 -28.63 4.79 3.77
C GLY A 141 -29.01 4.41 2.34
N THR A 142 -30.08 5.02 1.81
CA THR A 142 -30.53 4.82 0.42
C THR A 142 -30.10 5.95 -0.52
N ASP A 143 -29.50 7.02 0.03
CA ASP A 143 -28.97 8.12 -0.76
C ASP A 143 -27.66 7.71 -1.44
N VAL A 144 -27.54 8.07 -2.72
CA VAL A 144 -26.28 8.02 -3.49
C VAL A 144 -26.04 9.40 -4.06
N ARG A 145 -24.86 9.96 -3.79
CA ARG A 145 -24.40 11.28 -4.27
C ARG A 145 -23.01 11.14 -4.89
N PHE A 146 -22.59 12.14 -5.65
CA PHE A 146 -21.24 12.22 -6.19
C PHE A 146 -20.63 13.59 -5.89
N PRO A 147 -20.21 13.85 -4.64
CA PRO A 147 -19.85 15.20 -4.21
C PRO A 147 -18.75 15.84 -5.06
N LEU A 148 -17.76 15.05 -5.51
CA LEU A 148 -16.63 15.56 -6.28
C LEU A 148 -16.87 15.67 -7.79
N ASP A 149 -18.03 15.24 -8.32
CA ASP A 149 -18.26 15.27 -9.77
C ASP A 149 -18.18 16.69 -10.36
N ASP A 150 -18.58 17.72 -9.62
CA ASP A 150 -18.45 19.11 -10.08
C ASP A 150 -16.98 19.51 -10.22
N LEU A 151 -16.11 19.10 -9.28
CA LEU A 151 -14.67 19.32 -9.37
C LEU A 151 -14.06 18.48 -10.51
N TRP A 152 -14.44 17.22 -10.62
CA TRP A 152 -13.96 16.33 -11.69
C TRP A 152 -14.40 16.79 -13.07
N ALA A 153 -15.58 17.39 -13.23
CA ALA A 153 -16.02 17.97 -14.48
C ALA A 153 -15.42 19.36 -14.74
N HIS A 154 -14.94 20.06 -13.71
CA HIS A 154 -14.45 21.42 -13.79
C HIS A 154 -13.33 21.60 -14.82
N ALA A 155 -13.43 22.59 -15.70
CA ALA A 155 -12.52 22.76 -16.85
C ALA A 155 -11.05 23.01 -16.47
N ALA A 156 -10.79 23.51 -15.25
CA ALA A 156 -9.42 23.70 -14.76
C ALA A 156 -8.73 22.42 -14.28
N ILE A 157 -9.46 21.33 -14.02
CA ILE A 157 -8.92 20.05 -13.56
C ILE A 157 -8.59 19.17 -14.78
N ASP A 158 -7.39 18.61 -14.87
CA ASP A 158 -6.96 17.84 -16.06
C ASP A 158 -7.15 16.32 -15.89
N TYR A 159 -7.09 15.83 -14.66
CA TYR A 159 -7.24 14.41 -14.36
C TYR A 159 -7.90 14.19 -12.99
N VAL A 160 -8.44 12.99 -12.77
CA VAL A 160 -8.93 12.54 -11.46
C VAL A 160 -7.75 11.97 -10.68
N GLY A 161 -7.33 12.64 -9.62
CA GLY A 161 -6.27 12.15 -8.73
C GLY A 161 -6.84 11.30 -7.61
N ILE A 162 -6.24 10.13 -7.37
CA ILE A 162 -6.65 9.20 -6.30
C ILE A 162 -5.43 8.79 -5.48
N ASP A 163 -5.50 8.94 -4.18
CA ASP A 163 -4.59 8.34 -3.21
C ASP A 163 -5.10 6.92 -2.93
N TRP A 164 -4.66 5.97 -3.76
CA TRP A 164 -5.21 4.62 -3.83
C TRP A 164 -4.52 3.70 -2.83
N TYR A 165 -5.25 3.39 -1.76
CA TYR A 165 -4.82 2.50 -0.70
C TYR A 165 -5.87 1.44 -0.36
N ALA A 166 -6.64 1.02 -1.37
CA ALA A 166 -7.67 0.01 -1.21
C ALA A 166 -7.08 -1.35 -0.80
N PRO A 167 -7.78 -2.16 0.03
CA PRO A 167 -7.31 -3.49 0.39
C PRO A 167 -7.02 -4.38 -0.82
N MET A 168 -5.83 -4.96 -0.81
CA MET A 168 -5.32 -5.88 -1.83
C MET A 168 -5.23 -7.32 -1.32
N SER A 169 -5.63 -7.58 -0.08
CA SER A 169 -5.54 -8.90 0.54
C SER A 169 -6.48 -9.00 1.74
N ASP A 170 -6.87 -10.22 2.10
CA ASP A 170 -7.48 -10.57 3.40
C ASP A 170 -6.77 -11.79 4.02
N TRP A 171 -5.45 -11.84 3.84
CA TRP A 171 -4.58 -12.93 4.26
C TRP A 171 -4.45 -13.01 5.79
N ARG A 172 -4.31 -14.23 6.32
CA ARG A 172 -4.25 -14.51 7.77
C ARG A 172 -3.23 -15.61 8.05
N ASP A 173 -2.88 -15.77 9.31
CA ASP A 173 -2.07 -16.92 9.73
C ASP A 173 -2.94 -18.19 9.77
N GLY A 174 -2.29 -19.35 9.62
CA GLY A 174 -2.94 -20.65 9.63
C GLY A 174 -3.49 -21.08 8.27
N ASN A 175 -4.23 -22.18 8.24
CA ASN A 175 -4.69 -22.84 7.01
C ASN A 175 -6.21 -22.88 6.87
N GLU A 176 -6.95 -22.19 7.76
CA GLU A 176 -8.41 -22.24 7.83
C GLU A 176 -9.09 -21.00 7.23
N HIS A 177 -8.31 -20.00 6.81
CA HIS A 177 -8.84 -18.75 6.25
C HIS A 177 -9.22 -18.90 4.77
N ALA A 178 -10.16 -18.05 4.32
CA ALA A 178 -10.77 -18.13 2.99
C ALA A 178 -9.79 -17.94 1.81
N ASP A 179 -8.64 -17.31 2.05
CA ASP A 179 -7.63 -17.01 1.01
C ASP A 179 -6.50 -18.03 0.97
N VAL A 180 -6.53 -19.08 1.81
CA VAL A 180 -5.43 -20.06 1.94
C VAL A 180 -5.06 -20.71 0.60
N ALA A 181 -6.02 -20.84 -0.32
CA ALA A 181 -5.81 -21.39 -1.66
C ALA A 181 -4.83 -20.56 -2.51
N ALA A 182 -4.60 -19.29 -2.20
CA ALA A 182 -3.60 -18.45 -2.87
C ALA A 182 -2.15 -18.83 -2.49
N GLY A 183 -1.95 -19.65 -1.45
CA GLY A 183 -0.65 -20.20 -1.05
C GLY A 183 0.24 -19.24 -0.26
N ASP A 184 0.32 -17.97 -0.66
CA ASP A 184 1.04 -16.92 0.06
C ASP A 184 0.39 -15.55 -0.18
N GLY A 185 0.14 -14.80 0.90
CA GLY A 185 -0.44 -13.46 0.82
C GLY A 185 0.45 -12.42 0.13
N ARG A 186 1.71 -12.77 -0.14
CA ARG A 186 2.70 -11.93 -0.84
C ARG A 186 2.85 -12.30 -2.31
N SER A 187 2.16 -13.33 -2.80
CA SER A 187 2.18 -13.69 -4.23
C SER A 187 1.73 -12.48 -5.06
N ARG A 188 2.47 -12.20 -6.14
CA ARG A 188 2.09 -11.14 -7.08
C ARG A 188 0.75 -11.44 -7.73
N GLU A 189 0.53 -12.69 -8.14
CA GLU A 189 -0.69 -13.15 -8.81
C GLU A 189 -1.91 -12.95 -7.90
N TYR A 190 -1.77 -13.31 -6.62
CA TYR A 190 -2.81 -13.08 -5.63
C TYR A 190 -3.12 -11.59 -5.49
N LEU A 191 -2.11 -10.75 -5.23
CA LEU A 191 -2.31 -9.30 -5.06
C LEU A 191 -2.86 -8.62 -6.33
N GLU A 192 -2.40 -9.03 -7.51
CA GLU A 192 -2.87 -8.52 -8.80
C GLU A 192 -4.36 -8.88 -9.01
N SER A 193 -4.74 -10.12 -8.70
CA SER A 193 -6.15 -10.56 -8.76
C SER A 193 -7.06 -9.76 -7.83
N ARG A 194 -6.51 -9.14 -6.78
CA ARG A 194 -7.26 -8.33 -5.81
C ARG A 194 -7.30 -6.85 -6.14
N ALA A 195 -6.59 -6.35 -7.14
CA ALA A 195 -6.61 -4.92 -7.47
C ALA A 195 -8.02 -4.41 -7.81
N ALA A 196 -8.86 -5.22 -8.46
CA ALA A 196 -10.27 -4.93 -8.73
C ALA A 196 -11.22 -6.08 -8.32
N ALA A 197 -10.91 -6.79 -7.23
CA ALA A 197 -11.75 -7.85 -6.65
C ALA A 197 -11.47 -8.05 -5.15
N GLY A 198 -12.40 -8.62 -4.38
CA GLY A 198 -12.29 -8.83 -2.93
C GLY A 198 -12.91 -7.71 -2.09
N GLU A 199 -12.29 -7.35 -0.97
CA GLU A 199 -12.83 -6.29 -0.10
C GLU A 199 -13.01 -4.97 -0.88
N ALA A 200 -14.11 -4.28 -0.60
CA ALA A 200 -14.53 -3.03 -1.24
C ALA A 200 -14.83 -3.15 -2.74
N PHE A 201 -15.00 -4.38 -3.26
CA PHE A 201 -15.45 -4.66 -4.64
C PHE A 201 -16.47 -5.79 -4.69
N ASP A 202 -16.10 -6.99 -4.26
CA ASP A 202 -16.98 -8.15 -4.22
C ASP A 202 -17.76 -8.21 -2.90
N TRP A 203 -17.12 -7.78 -1.80
CA TRP A 203 -17.67 -7.88 -0.47
C TRP A 203 -17.13 -6.81 0.50
N PHE A 204 -17.76 -6.71 1.66
CA PHE A 204 -17.35 -5.90 2.80
C PHE A 204 -17.63 -6.64 4.12
N TYR A 205 -17.10 -6.13 5.23
CA TYR A 205 -17.42 -6.60 6.59
C TYR A 205 -18.35 -5.60 7.29
N ALA A 206 -19.37 -6.10 7.99
CA ALA A 206 -20.30 -5.25 8.75
C ALA A 206 -19.61 -4.57 9.94
N ASP A 207 -18.70 -5.30 10.59
CA ASP A 207 -17.98 -4.88 11.78
C ASP A 207 -16.70 -5.72 11.96
N ASP A 208 -15.96 -5.45 13.04
CA ASP A 208 -14.72 -6.16 13.37
C ASP A 208 -14.96 -7.64 13.71
N ALA A 209 -16.11 -8.01 14.27
CA ALA A 209 -16.43 -9.40 14.58
C ALA A 209 -16.62 -10.22 13.29
N GLY A 210 -17.36 -9.67 12.32
CA GLY A 210 -17.49 -10.24 10.99
C GLY A 210 -16.15 -10.31 10.26
N ARG A 211 -15.29 -9.29 10.41
CA ARG A 211 -13.92 -9.33 9.88
C ARG A 211 -13.13 -10.47 10.52
N LEU A 212 -13.16 -10.66 11.83
CA LEU A 212 -12.47 -11.77 12.51
C LEU A 212 -12.95 -13.14 12.00
N ALA A 213 -14.26 -13.31 11.79
CA ALA A 213 -14.87 -14.55 11.31
C ALA A 213 -14.77 -14.79 9.79
N GLN A 214 -14.33 -13.79 9.01
CA GLN A 214 -14.45 -13.77 7.54
C GLN A 214 -15.90 -13.88 7.04
N ASP A 215 -16.84 -13.26 7.76
CA ASP A 215 -18.24 -13.13 7.36
C ASP A 215 -18.41 -12.07 6.27
N ARG A 216 -17.98 -12.41 5.06
CA ARG A 216 -17.96 -11.53 3.89
C ARG A 216 -19.37 -11.27 3.36
N LEU A 217 -19.82 -10.02 3.45
CA LEU A 217 -21.11 -9.59 2.90
C LEU A 217 -20.94 -9.13 1.46
N THR A 218 -21.67 -9.76 0.53
CA THR A 218 -21.59 -9.44 -0.90
C THR A 218 -22.05 -8.02 -1.21
N ILE A 219 -21.28 -7.30 -2.03
CA ILE A 219 -21.72 -6.07 -2.70
C ILE A 219 -22.50 -6.50 -3.95
N SER A 220 -23.82 -6.35 -3.91
CA SER A 220 -24.75 -6.84 -4.96
C SER A 220 -25.03 -5.80 -6.05
N GLU A 221 -25.71 -6.22 -7.13
CA GLU A 221 -26.05 -5.40 -8.31
C GLU A 221 -26.84 -4.12 -7.99
N GLY A 222 -27.43 -4.02 -6.79
CA GLY A 222 -28.30 -2.92 -6.39
C GLY A 222 -29.61 -2.87 -7.18
N ALA A 223 -30.49 -1.93 -6.83
CA ALA A 223 -31.81 -1.81 -7.45
C ALA A 223 -31.79 -1.42 -8.95
N PHE A 224 -30.65 -0.96 -9.45
CA PHE A 224 -30.50 -0.39 -10.79
C PHE A 224 -29.46 -1.11 -11.66
N GLY A 225 -28.89 -2.25 -11.22
CA GLY A 225 -27.83 -2.94 -11.95
C GLY A 225 -26.52 -2.15 -12.00
N GLU A 226 -26.28 -1.31 -11.00
CA GLU A 226 -25.13 -0.41 -10.88
C GLU A 226 -24.36 -0.75 -9.59
N PRO A 227 -23.79 -1.97 -9.44
CA PRO A 227 -23.07 -2.34 -8.23
C PRO A 227 -21.87 -1.44 -7.97
N TRP A 228 -21.27 -0.89 -9.04
CA TRP A 228 -20.09 -0.03 -9.00
C TRP A 228 -20.26 1.21 -8.10
N VAL A 229 -21.48 1.70 -7.88
CA VAL A 229 -21.71 2.83 -6.95
C VAL A 229 -21.42 2.46 -5.49
N PHE A 230 -21.37 1.16 -5.17
CA PHE A 230 -21.07 0.65 -3.83
C PHE A 230 -19.66 0.05 -3.74
N ARG A 231 -18.95 -0.09 -4.86
CA ARG A 231 -17.62 -0.68 -4.94
C ARG A 231 -16.55 0.40 -4.92
N ARG A 232 -16.05 0.73 -3.73
CA ARG A 232 -15.09 1.85 -3.56
C ARG A 232 -13.83 1.71 -4.42
N LYS A 233 -13.35 0.50 -4.72
CA LYS A 233 -12.16 0.33 -5.58
C LYS A 233 -12.44 0.15 -7.07
N ASP A 234 -13.70 0.14 -7.50
CA ASP A 234 -14.09 -0.08 -8.90
C ASP A 234 -13.89 1.18 -9.76
N VAL A 235 -12.65 1.64 -9.83
CA VAL A 235 -12.22 2.85 -10.56
C VAL A 235 -12.66 2.78 -12.02
N ARG A 236 -12.50 1.61 -12.66
CA ARG A 236 -12.86 1.40 -14.06
C ARG A 236 -14.35 1.60 -14.30
N SER A 237 -15.20 0.97 -13.49
CA SER A 237 -16.65 1.06 -13.70
C SER A 237 -17.18 2.44 -13.32
N TRP A 238 -16.66 3.05 -12.25
CA TRP A 238 -16.96 4.46 -11.93
C TRP A 238 -16.63 5.37 -13.12
N TRP A 239 -15.39 5.31 -13.61
CA TRP A 239 -14.93 6.12 -14.73
C TRP A 239 -15.74 5.91 -16.03
N SER A 240 -16.17 4.67 -16.28
CA SER A 240 -16.85 4.27 -17.53
C SER A 240 -18.35 4.57 -17.56
N ASN A 241 -18.98 4.95 -16.44
CA ASN A 241 -20.44 5.08 -16.37
C ASN A 241 -20.89 6.54 -16.19
N ALA A 242 -22.13 6.82 -16.60
CA ALA A 242 -22.79 8.08 -16.25
C ALA A 242 -23.24 8.01 -14.79
N HIS A 243 -23.01 9.09 -14.04
CA HIS A 243 -23.33 9.14 -12.63
C HIS A 243 -24.73 9.69 -12.41
N HIS A 244 -25.58 8.91 -11.74
CA HIS A 244 -26.95 9.34 -11.40
C HIS A 244 -27.13 9.26 -9.90
N GLU A 245 -27.39 10.41 -9.29
CA GLU A 245 -27.70 10.48 -7.87
C GLU A 245 -29.01 9.76 -7.55
N ARG A 246 -29.17 9.37 -6.28
CA ARG A 246 -30.39 8.74 -5.77
C ARG A 246 -30.85 9.45 -4.52
N VAL A 247 -31.95 10.20 -4.56
CA VAL A 247 -32.52 10.87 -3.38
C VAL A 247 -33.59 9.98 -2.77
N ASP A 248 -33.43 9.58 -1.52
CA ASP A 248 -34.32 8.62 -0.84
C ASP A 248 -34.51 7.32 -1.67
N GLY A 249 -33.42 6.85 -2.29
CA GLY A 249 -33.42 5.68 -3.17
C GLY A 249 -33.97 5.91 -4.59
N VAL A 250 -34.50 7.10 -4.90
CA VAL A 250 -35.03 7.45 -6.22
C VAL A 250 -33.93 7.98 -7.12
N ARG A 251 -33.58 7.21 -8.16
CA ARG A 251 -32.56 7.57 -9.15
C ARG A 251 -32.97 8.76 -10.01
N SER A 252 -32.11 9.77 -10.08
CA SER A 252 -32.26 10.94 -10.93
C SER A 252 -32.27 10.56 -12.42
N VAL A 253 -33.16 11.20 -13.18
CA VAL A 253 -33.27 11.00 -14.64
C VAL A 253 -32.04 11.56 -15.34
N SER A 254 -31.61 12.75 -14.96
CA SER A 254 -30.39 13.38 -15.46
C SER A 254 -29.16 12.88 -14.69
N PRO A 255 -28.02 12.67 -15.36
CA PRO A 255 -26.76 12.45 -14.68
C PRO A 255 -26.22 13.73 -14.05
N THR A 256 -25.16 13.60 -13.25
CA THR A 256 -24.33 14.73 -12.76
C THR A 256 -23.51 15.35 -13.89
N GLY A 257 -22.61 16.28 -13.55
CA GLY A 257 -21.65 16.86 -14.50
C GLY A 257 -20.62 15.87 -15.06
N TRP A 258 -20.44 14.69 -14.45
CA TRP A 258 -19.49 13.70 -14.95
C TRP A 258 -20.01 12.99 -16.20
N SER A 259 -19.19 12.99 -17.25
CA SER A 259 -19.40 12.22 -18.46
C SER A 259 -18.46 11.02 -18.51
N SER A 260 -18.98 9.87 -18.95
CA SER A 260 -18.22 8.63 -19.08
C SER A 260 -16.89 8.86 -19.78
N GLY A 261 -15.81 8.51 -19.08
CA GLY A 261 -14.45 8.59 -19.56
C GLY A 261 -13.90 9.99 -19.85
N MET A 262 -14.49 11.06 -19.30
CA MET A 262 -14.15 12.42 -19.72
C MET A 262 -12.73 12.89 -19.40
N LYS A 263 -12.08 12.32 -18.38
CA LYS A 263 -10.70 12.68 -17.97
C LYS A 263 -9.90 11.45 -17.57
N PRO A 264 -8.57 11.43 -17.73
CA PRO A 264 -7.74 10.35 -17.21
C PRO A 264 -7.80 10.29 -15.67
N VAL A 265 -7.46 9.11 -15.15
CA VAL A 265 -7.25 8.86 -13.72
C VAL A 265 -5.75 8.72 -13.49
N ARG A 266 -5.24 9.32 -12.41
CA ARG A 266 -3.88 9.07 -11.92
C ARG A 266 -3.95 8.63 -10.46
N LEU A 267 -3.24 7.56 -10.12
CA LEU A 267 -2.97 7.17 -8.75
C LEU A 267 -1.83 8.05 -8.26
N VAL A 268 -2.19 9.11 -7.52
CA VAL A 268 -1.26 10.13 -7.01
C VAL A 268 -0.42 9.58 -5.86
N GLU A 269 -1.05 8.72 -5.06
CA GLU A 269 -0.38 7.88 -4.09
C GLU A 269 -0.82 6.43 -4.26
N MET A 270 0.15 5.53 -4.09
CA MET A 270 -0.03 4.09 -4.20
C MET A 270 1.07 3.40 -3.41
N GLY A 271 0.73 2.36 -2.64
CA GLY A 271 1.70 1.48 -2.02
C GLY A 271 1.12 0.81 -0.80
N CYS A 272 1.97 0.14 -0.03
CA CYS A 272 1.60 -0.37 1.30
C CYS A 272 2.80 -0.27 2.25
N PRO A 273 2.56 -0.31 3.58
CA PRO A 273 3.64 -0.34 4.55
C PRO A 273 4.45 -1.63 4.41
N ALA A 274 5.76 -1.56 4.65
CA ALA A 274 6.66 -2.72 4.63
C ALA A 274 6.59 -3.50 5.94
N VAL A 275 5.42 -4.05 6.21
CA VAL A 275 5.08 -4.78 7.43
C VAL A 275 4.27 -6.01 7.06
N ASP A 276 4.35 -7.06 7.87
CA ASP A 276 3.56 -8.28 7.74
C ASP A 276 2.12 -7.95 7.38
N LYS A 277 1.61 -8.56 6.30
CA LYS A 277 0.25 -8.32 5.78
C LYS A 277 -0.06 -6.85 5.42
N GLY A 278 0.94 -6.06 5.03
CA GLY A 278 0.81 -4.67 4.56
C GLY A 278 -0.33 -4.44 3.57
N ALA A 279 -0.52 -5.38 2.64
CA ALA A 279 -1.56 -5.33 1.63
C ALA A 279 -3.00 -5.51 2.15
N ASN A 280 -3.19 -5.98 3.39
CA ASN A 280 -4.53 -6.13 3.98
C ASN A 280 -5.19 -4.77 4.26
N GLN A 281 -4.37 -3.75 4.57
CA GLN A 281 -4.85 -2.41 4.87
C GLN A 281 -3.81 -1.37 4.43
N PRO A 282 -3.63 -1.13 3.12
CA PRO A 282 -2.50 -0.34 2.62
C PRO A 282 -2.46 1.12 3.10
N ASN A 283 -3.60 1.66 3.55
CA ASN A 283 -3.75 3.06 3.97
C ASN A 283 -3.18 3.34 5.36
N VAL A 284 -2.97 2.33 6.21
CA VAL A 284 -2.52 2.59 7.59
C VAL A 284 -1.03 2.86 7.64
N PHE A 285 -0.66 3.87 8.42
CA PHE A 285 0.71 4.20 8.76
C PHE A 285 0.96 3.88 10.23
N TYR A 286 2.21 3.56 10.53
CA TYR A 286 2.67 3.41 11.90
C TYR A 286 3.39 4.68 12.33
N ASP A 287 2.80 5.41 13.28
CA ASP A 287 3.43 6.54 13.96
C ASP A 287 2.95 6.60 15.41
N PRO A 288 3.75 6.17 16.40
CA PRO A 288 3.33 6.10 17.80
C PRO A 288 2.79 7.42 18.40
N LYS A 289 3.00 8.56 17.73
CA LYS A 289 2.48 9.86 18.15
C LYS A 289 1.05 10.12 17.69
N SER A 290 0.63 9.51 16.58
CA SER A 290 -0.66 9.77 15.94
C SER A 290 -1.74 8.84 16.46
N ALA A 291 -2.94 9.38 16.65
CA ALA A 291 -4.14 8.60 16.96
C ALA A 291 -4.60 7.72 15.79
N GLU A 292 -4.11 7.95 14.57
CA GLU A 292 -4.43 7.15 13.38
C GLU A 292 -3.40 6.03 13.17
N SER A 293 -2.45 5.87 14.10
CA SER A 293 -1.43 4.83 14.01
C SER A 293 -2.01 3.44 14.24
N ALA A 294 -1.82 2.57 13.26
CA ALA A 294 -2.25 1.17 13.33
C ALA A 294 -1.27 0.26 12.60
N LEU A 295 -1.36 -1.03 12.91
CA LEU A 295 -0.82 -2.08 12.05
C LEU A 295 -1.95 -2.58 11.14
N PRO A 296 -1.63 -3.06 9.92
CA PRO A 296 -2.63 -3.65 9.04
C PRO A 296 -3.36 -4.81 9.71
N TYR A 297 -4.59 -5.08 9.27
CA TYR A 297 -5.40 -6.17 9.81
C TYR A 297 -4.61 -7.49 9.84
N PHE A 298 -4.60 -8.12 11.02
CA PHE A 298 -3.94 -9.40 11.32
C PHE A 298 -2.40 -9.39 11.26
N SER A 299 -1.79 -8.22 11.04
CA SER A 299 -0.34 -8.07 11.05
C SER A 299 0.23 -8.37 12.43
N ASN A 300 1.35 -9.08 12.47
CA ASN A 300 2.14 -9.26 13.68
C ASN A 300 3.19 -8.14 13.91
N GLY A 301 3.26 -7.15 13.01
CA GLY A 301 4.19 -6.00 13.11
C GLY A 301 5.63 -6.29 12.69
N ALA A 302 5.94 -7.49 12.19
CA ALA A 302 7.25 -7.78 11.62
C ALA A 302 7.46 -6.99 10.32
N ARG A 303 8.69 -6.52 10.07
CA ARG A 303 9.05 -5.89 8.79
C ARG A 303 8.95 -6.92 7.68
N ASP A 304 8.29 -6.55 6.58
CA ASP A 304 8.23 -7.36 5.37
C ASP A 304 8.40 -6.43 4.15
N ASP A 305 9.57 -6.48 3.51
CA ASP A 305 9.83 -5.68 2.31
C ASP A 305 9.28 -6.37 1.04
N VAL A 306 9.05 -7.70 1.08
CA VAL A 306 8.53 -8.48 -0.05
C VAL A 306 7.09 -8.06 -0.32
N ILE A 307 6.26 -7.97 0.72
CA ILE A 307 4.85 -7.56 0.56
C ILE A 307 4.73 -6.17 -0.07
N GLN A 308 5.58 -5.21 0.34
CA GLN A 308 5.59 -3.86 -0.23
C GLN A 308 5.95 -3.89 -1.70
N ARG A 309 7.04 -4.57 -2.05
CA ARG A 309 7.47 -4.70 -3.45
C ARG A 309 6.40 -5.37 -4.31
N ARG A 310 5.82 -6.47 -3.82
CA ARG A 310 4.83 -7.26 -4.56
C ARG A 310 3.51 -6.53 -4.75
N ALA A 311 3.06 -5.74 -3.77
CA ALA A 311 1.88 -4.89 -3.91
C ALA A 311 2.08 -3.84 -5.02
N ILE A 312 3.25 -3.18 -5.04
CA ILE A 312 3.59 -2.19 -6.08
C ILE A 312 3.63 -2.88 -7.46
N GLU A 313 4.38 -3.99 -7.59
CA GLU A 313 4.46 -4.76 -8.84
C GLU A 313 3.08 -5.22 -9.34
N ALA A 314 2.21 -5.69 -8.44
CA ALA A 314 0.87 -6.16 -8.76
C ALA A 314 -0.03 -5.05 -9.31
N VAL A 315 -0.01 -3.86 -8.73
CA VAL A 315 -0.81 -2.72 -9.24
C VAL A 315 -0.33 -2.28 -10.62
N HIS A 316 0.99 -2.17 -10.82
CA HIS A 316 1.53 -1.83 -12.14
C HIS A 316 1.16 -2.89 -13.18
N ALA A 317 1.26 -4.18 -12.84
CA ALA A 317 0.87 -5.26 -13.72
C ALA A 317 -0.62 -5.23 -14.09
N PHE A 318 -1.49 -5.01 -13.10
CA PHE A 318 -2.92 -4.95 -13.30
C PHE A 318 -3.32 -3.86 -14.31
N TRP A 319 -2.78 -2.65 -14.17
CA TRP A 319 -3.11 -1.50 -15.03
C TRP A 319 -2.35 -1.48 -16.36
N ALA A 320 -1.22 -2.19 -16.46
CA ALA A 320 -0.54 -2.43 -17.74
C ALA A 320 -1.32 -3.38 -18.66
N ASN A 321 -2.26 -4.17 -18.11
CA ASN A 321 -3.16 -4.99 -18.91
C ASN A 321 -4.28 -4.14 -19.52
N ASP A 322 -4.28 -4.05 -20.85
CA ASP A 322 -5.28 -3.33 -21.64
C ASP A 322 -6.74 -3.72 -21.34
N ALA A 323 -7.01 -4.96 -20.90
CA ALA A 323 -8.36 -5.39 -20.54
C ALA A 323 -8.89 -4.69 -19.27
N ASN A 324 -7.99 -4.19 -18.42
CA ASN A 324 -8.32 -3.45 -17.21
C ASN A 324 -8.30 -1.94 -17.44
N ASN A 325 -7.61 -1.46 -18.47
CA ASN A 325 -7.37 -0.05 -18.72
C ASN A 325 -8.03 0.39 -20.04
N PRO A 326 -9.32 0.78 -20.04
CA PRO A 326 -10.06 1.12 -21.25
C PRO A 326 -9.53 2.40 -21.94
N ILE A 327 -9.87 2.57 -23.22
CA ILE A 327 -9.57 3.78 -24.00
C ILE A 327 -10.73 4.77 -23.85
N SER A 328 -10.42 6.05 -23.69
CA SER A 328 -11.43 7.11 -23.70
C SER A 328 -11.84 7.50 -25.12
N LEU A 329 -13.12 7.86 -25.27
CA LEU A 329 -13.62 8.53 -26.48
C LEU A 329 -13.57 10.06 -26.36
N ALA A 330 -13.35 10.60 -25.14
CA ALA A 330 -13.29 12.03 -24.87
C ALA A 330 -11.87 12.60 -25.10
N TYR A 331 -10.84 11.78 -24.94
CA TYR A 331 -9.45 12.12 -25.22
C TYR A 331 -8.73 10.93 -25.87
N GLU A 332 -7.68 11.19 -26.66
CA GLU A 332 -6.91 10.15 -27.36
C GLU A 332 -5.95 9.42 -26.39
N GLY A 333 -6.49 8.62 -25.45
CA GLY A 333 -5.68 7.94 -24.44
C GLY A 333 -6.42 6.87 -23.63
N ARG A 334 -5.66 6.20 -22.76
CA ARG A 334 -6.15 5.21 -21.79
C ARG A 334 -6.65 5.90 -20.52
N MET A 335 -7.58 5.26 -19.81
CA MET A 335 -8.07 5.72 -18.50
C MET A 335 -6.92 6.01 -17.54
N MET A 336 -5.99 5.07 -17.39
CA MET A 336 -4.75 5.23 -16.63
C MET A 336 -3.59 5.43 -17.63
N PRO A 337 -2.96 6.61 -17.70
CA PRO A 337 -1.80 6.81 -18.56
C PRO A 337 -0.59 6.02 -18.04
N ALA A 338 0.45 5.85 -18.87
CA ALA A 338 1.61 5.03 -18.54
C ALA A 338 2.41 5.56 -17.33
N ASP A 339 2.39 6.88 -17.12
CA ASP A 339 2.93 7.62 -15.98
C ASP A 339 1.87 7.92 -14.91
N GLY A 340 0.73 7.22 -14.95
CA GLY A 340 -0.43 7.46 -14.11
C GLY A 340 -0.34 6.88 -12.70
N ILE A 341 0.78 6.25 -12.32
CA ILE A 341 0.93 5.61 -11.00
C ILE A 341 2.18 6.15 -10.31
N ALA A 342 1.98 6.87 -9.20
CA ALA A 342 3.04 7.37 -8.34
C ALA A 342 3.11 6.57 -7.03
N ALA A 343 4.26 5.92 -6.80
CA ALA A 343 4.48 5.12 -5.61
C ALA A 343 4.82 6.00 -4.39
N TRP A 344 4.18 5.72 -3.26
CA TRP A 344 4.42 6.36 -1.98
C TRP A 344 5.30 5.44 -1.09
N ALA A 345 6.44 5.89 -0.53
CA ALA A 345 7.05 7.22 -0.65
C ALA A 345 8.57 7.16 -0.78
N TRP A 346 9.16 8.19 -1.37
CA TRP A 346 10.61 8.43 -1.36
C TRP A 346 10.94 9.65 -0.50
N ASP A 347 11.68 9.46 0.58
CA ASP A 347 12.15 10.53 1.45
C ASP A 347 13.30 11.29 0.81
N ALA A 348 13.34 12.61 0.99
CA ALA A 348 14.45 13.44 0.53
C ALA A 348 15.71 13.28 1.41
N ARG A 349 15.59 12.79 2.64
CA ARG A 349 16.73 12.46 3.49
C ARG A 349 17.48 11.26 2.90
N PRO A 350 18.82 11.33 2.78
CA PRO A 350 19.57 10.26 2.13
C PRO A 350 19.56 8.99 2.97
N TYR A 351 19.46 7.84 2.31
CA TYR A 351 19.72 6.54 2.91
C TYR A 351 21.25 6.25 2.86
N PRO A 352 21.86 5.61 3.88
CA PRO A 352 21.25 5.07 5.10
C PRO A 352 21.16 6.10 6.23
N ALA A 353 21.57 7.37 5.99
CA ALA A 353 21.54 8.40 7.02
C ALA A 353 20.16 8.37 7.67
N PHE A 354 19.05 8.65 6.97
CA PHE A 354 17.73 8.25 7.44
C PHE A 354 17.49 6.77 7.10
N PRO A 355 17.15 5.90 8.08
CA PRO A 355 16.81 6.21 9.48
C PRO A 355 17.95 6.06 10.53
N ALA A 356 19.19 5.76 10.14
CA ALA A 356 20.28 5.43 11.08
C ALA A 356 20.55 6.47 12.20
N PHE A 357 20.54 7.78 11.91
CA PHE A 357 20.72 8.85 12.91
C PHE A 357 19.42 9.19 13.67
N LYS A 358 18.89 8.22 14.41
CA LYS A 358 17.68 8.34 15.24
C LYS A 358 17.71 9.47 16.28
N ASP A 359 18.90 9.90 16.71
CA ASP A 359 19.05 11.02 17.65
C ASP A 359 18.86 12.39 16.97
N VAL A 360 18.87 12.41 15.63
CA VAL A 360 18.66 13.61 14.81
C VAL A 360 17.22 13.70 14.30
N TRP A 361 16.62 12.58 13.88
CA TRP A 361 15.23 12.58 13.38
C TRP A 361 14.27 11.85 14.32
N GLY A 362 13.28 12.59 14.83
CA GLY A 362 12.30 12.08 15.79
C GLY A 362 11.28 11.08 15.23
N ASP A 363 11.34 10.75 13.95
CA ASP A 363 10.48 9.82 13.21
C ASP A 363 11.24 8.62 12.62
N ALA A 364 12.55 8.49 12.90
CA ALA A 364 13.39 7.41 12.35
C ALA A 364 12.85 6.00 12.62
N GLY A 365 12.18 5.80 13.76
CA GLY A 365 11.56 4.52 14.12
C GLY A 365 10.46 4.07 13.15
N ASN A 366 9.79 5.03 12.48
CA ASN A 366 8.66 4.74 11.61
C ASN A 366 9.13 4.11 10.28
N TRP A 367 10.38 4.34 9.86
CA TRP A 367 10.93 3.77 8.62
C TRP A 367 10.79 2.24 8.57
N ARG A 368 11.03 1.56 9.70
CA ARG A 368 11.11 0.08 9.76
C ARG A 368 9.86 -0.62 9.22
N VAL A 369 8.69 -0.03 9.43
CA VAL A 369 7.38 -0.61 9.06
C VAL A 369 6.50 0.33 8.25
N GLY A 370 6.98 1.52 7.88
CA GLY A 370 6.24 2.46 7.04
C GLY A 370 6.45 2.26 5.55
N HIS A 371 5.89 3.18 4.74
CA HIS A 371 5.85 3.11 3.28
C HIS A 371 7.14 3.50 2.56
N TRP A 372 8.15 4.02 3.27
CA TRP A 372 9.39 4.50 2.66
C TRP A 372 10.08 3.45 1.78
N LEU A 373 10.45 3.87 0.57
CA LEU A 373 11.14 3.05 -0.42
C LEU A 373 12.67 3.14 -0.30
N ASN A 374 13.17 4.18 0.38
CA ASN A 374 14.58 4.43 0.61
C ASN A 374 15.26 3.22 1.27
N GLY A 375 16.26 2.65 0.59
CA GLY A 375 16.98 1.46 1.07
C GLY A 375 16.28 0.12 0.82
N ARG A 376 15.07 0.13 0.23
CA ARG A 376 14.30 -1.07 -0.15
C ARG A 376 14.21 -1.26 -1.66
N THR A 377 14.10 -0.16 -2.41
CA THR A 377 14.13 -0.23 -3.87
C THR A 377 15.50 -0.71 -4.35
N GLY A 378 15.51 -1.68 -5.25
CA GLY A 378 16.72 -2.24 -5.84
C GLY A 378 17.34 -3.42 -5.09
N LEU A 379 16.77 -3.85 -3.95
CA LEU A 379 17.19 -5.10 -3.32
C LEU A 379 16.83 -6.29 -4.21
N ALA A 380 17.68 -7.32 -4.23
CA ALA A 380 17.45 -8.51 -5.04
C ALA A 380 16.37 -9.39 -4.40
N LEU A 381 15.48 -9.98 -5.21
CA LEU A 381 14.62 -11.05 -4.67
C LEU A 381 15.47 -12.30 -4.44
N LEU A 382 15.11 -13.08 -3.43
CA LEU A 382 15.74 -14.37 -3.17
C LEU A 382 15.64 -15.29 -4.38
N GLN A 383 14.50 -15.30 -5.07
CA GLN A 383 14.31 -16.07 -6.31
C GLN A 383 15.34 -15.70 -7.39
N ASP A 384 15.64 -14.40 -7.55
CA ASP A 384 16.56 -13.91 -8.59
C ASP A 384 18.00 -14.33 -8.26
N VAL A 385 18.37 -14.28 -6.98
CA VAL A 385 19.69 -14.71 -6.51
C VAL A 385 19.89 -16.22 -6.68
N VAL A 386 18.88 -17.02 -6.32
CA VAL A 386 18.95 -18.49 -6.48
C VAL A 386 18.97 -18.88 -7.96
N ALA A 387 18.15 -18.24 -8.80
CA ALA A 387 18.15 -18.45 -10.24
C ALA A 387 19.50 -18.09 -10.89
N ASP A 388 20.13 -16.97 -10.51
CA ASP A 388 21.46 -16.59 -11.02
C ASP A 388 22.54 -17.62 -10.63
N ILE A 389 22.50 -18.14 -9.39
CA ILE A 389 23.43 -19.20 -8.96
C ILE A 389 23.22 -20.49 -9.78
N GLY A 390 21.97 -20.90 -10.01
CA GLY A 390 21.62 -22.05 -10.85
C GLY A 390 22.11 -21.88 -12.29
N ALA A 391 21.83 -20.73 -12.89
CA ALA A 391 22.27 -20.38 -14.25
C ALA A 391 23.79 -20.42 -14.39
N ARG A 392 24.54 -19.85 -13.44
CA ARG A 392 26.02 -19.89 -13.43
C ARG A 392 26.58 -21.30 -13.25
N ALA A 393 25.84 -22.16 -12.56
CA ALA A 393 26.20 -23.57 -12.39
C ALA A 393 25.81 -24.44 -13.60
N GLY A 394 25.03 -23.90 -14.55
CA GLY A 394 24.48 -24.64 -15.69
C GLY A 394 23.36 -25.60 -15.30
N VAL A 395 22.62 -25.30 -14.23
CA VAL A 395 21.50 -26.11 -13.72
C VAL A 395 20.23 -25.29 -13.75
N GLU A 396 19.19 -25.83 -14.39
CA GLU A 396 17.84 -25.26 -14.34
C GLU A 396 17.21 -25.53 -12.97
N VAL A 397 16.62 -24.49 -12.40
CA VAL A 397 16.01 -24.52 -11.07
C VAL A 397 14.64 -23.85 -11.12
N ASP A 398 13.68 -24.39 -10.40
CA ASP A 398 12.39 -23.76 -10.15
C ASP A 398 12.48 -22.93 -8.86
N VAL A 399 12.11 -21.65 -8.96
CA VAL A 399 12.24 -20.66 -7.89
C VAL A 399 10.94 -19.90 -7.66
N ASP A 400 9.84 -20.33 -8.26
CA ASP A 400 8.58 -19.57 -8.27
C ASP A 400 7.96 -19.46 -6.88
N ASP A 401 8.26 -20.42 -5.99
CA ASP A 401 7.76 -20.47 -4.62
C ASP A 401 8.70 -19.82 -3.58
N LEU A 402 9.73 -19.10 -4.03
CA LEU A 402 10.68 -18.40 -3.15
C LEU A 402 10.20 -16.99 -2.78
N MET A 403 10.12 -16.75 -1.47
CA MET A 403 9.81 -15.46 -0.88
C MET A 403 10.98 -14.95 -0.05
N GLY A 404 11.47 -13.76 -0.37
CA GLY A 404 12.53 -13.10 0.39
C GLY A 404 13.20 -11.99 -0.41
N VAL A 405 13.82 -11.06 0.32
CA VAL A 405 14.75 -10.07 -0.24
C VAL A 405 16.14 -10.31 0.31
N VAL A 406 17.14 -10.16 -0.55
CA VAL A 406 18.56 -10.26 -0.20
C VAL A 406 19.15 -8.87 -0.35
N SER A 407 19.51 -8.24 0.78
CA SER A 407 20.04 -6.88 0.78
C SER A 407 21.51 -6.79 0.35
N GLY A 408 22.24 -7.90 0.48
CA GLY A 408 23.58 -8.09 -0.04
C GLY A 408 24.02 -9.52 0.19
N TYR A 409 24.73 -10.10 -0.77
CA TYR A 409 25.29 -11.45 -0.65
C TYR A 409 26.64 -11.50 -1.36
N GLN A 410 27.68 -11.88 -0.63
CA GLN A 410 29.05 -11.89 -1.16
C GLN A 410 29.76 -13.17 -0.78
N PHE A 411 30.43 -13.79 -1.73
CA PHE A 411 31.34 -14.90 -1.48
C PHE A 411 32.51 -14.80 -2.45
N SER A 412 33.65 -15.39 -2.10
CA SER A 412 34.87 -15.31 -2.89
C SER A 412 35.55 -16.67 -3.01
N GLY A 413 36.30 -16.85 -4.09
CA GLY A 413 37.03 -18.09 -4.37
C GLY A 413 36.22 -19.14 -5.13
N PRO A 414 36.85 -20.28 -5.47
CA PRO A 414 36.18 -21.40 -6.10
C PRO A 414 35.19 -22.04 -5.10
N LEU A 415 33.90 -21.92 -5.39
CA LEU A 415 32.82 -22.42 -4.55
C LEU A 415 31.86 -23.27 -5.37
N SER A 416 31.34 -24.35 -4.78
CA SER A 416 30.26 -25.12 -5.42
C SER A 416 28.93 -24.37 -5.34
N ALA A 417 28.03 -24.60 -6.30
CA ALA A 417 26.68 -24.01 -6.27
C ALA A 417 25.92 -24.35 -4.98
N ARG A 418 26.05 -25.59 -4.49
CA ARG A 418 25.48 -26.02 -3.19
C ARG A 418 25.97 -25.14 -2.04
N ALA A 419 27.27 -24.88 -1.98
CA ALA A 419 27.84 -24.07 -0.91
C ALA A 419 27.45 -22.58 -1.01
N ALA A 420 27.11 -22.08 -2.20
CA ALA A 420 26.53 -20.73 -2.35
C ALA A 420 25.06 -20.69 -1.92
N LEU A 421 24.31 -21.77 -2.15
CA LEU A 421 22.89 -21.82 -1.81
C LEU A 421 22.66 -22.11 -0.32
N GLU A 422 23.52 -22.89 0.33
CA GLU A 422 23.32 -23.34 1.70
C GLU A 422 23.13 -22.20 2.74
N PRO A 423 23.87 -21.07 2.70
CA PRO A 423 23.59 -19.95 3.60
C PRO A 423 22.19 -19.35 3.37
N LEU A 424 21.76 -19.23 2.11
CA LEU A 424 20.45 -18.71 1.75
C LEU A 424 19.35 -19.65 2.26
N THR A 425 19.51 -20.97 2.12
CA THR A 425 18.51 -21.92 2.58
C THR A 425 18.34 -21.91 4.10
N LYS A 426 19.43 -21.74 4.85
CA LYS A 426 19.39 -21.65 6.32
C LYS A 426 18.77 -20.35 6.82
N VAL A 427 19.11 -19.21 6.20
CA VAL A 427 18.67 -17.89 6.68
C VAL A 427 17.21 -17.62 6.31
N PHE A 428 16.80 -18.00 5.10
CA PHE A 428 15.45 -17.73 4.60
C PHE A 428 14.46 -18.88 4.82
N GLY A 429 14.90 -20.00 5.40
CA GLY A 429 14.08 -21.19 5.60
C GLY A 429 13.57 -21.73 4.26
N VAL A 430 14.49 -22.14 3.38
CA VAL A 430 14.14 -22.66 2.05
C VAL A 430 14.37 -24.16 1.99
N ASP A 431 13.39 -24.87 1.47
CA ASP A 431 13.54 -26.26 1.07
C ASP A 431 13.94 -26.35 -0.40
N ALA A 432 14.83 -27.29 -0.70
CA ALA A 432 15.21 -27.66 -2.07
C ALA A 432 14.81 -29.12 -2.29
N VAL A 433 13.87 -29.35 -3.20
CA VAL A 433 13.33 -30.68 -3.51
C VAL A 433 13.43 -30.95 -5.00
N GLU A 434 13.66 -32.22 -5.37
CA GLU A 434 13.56 -32.62 -6.77
C GLU A 434 12.10 -32.85 -7.12
N ARG A 435 11.63 -32.25 -8.22
CA ARG A 435 10.30 -32.41 -8.80
C ARG A 435 10.43 -32.49 -10.31
N ASP A 436 9.96 -33.56 -10.92
CA ASP A 436 9.92 -33.75 -12.37
C ASP A 436 11.26 -33.47 -13.10
N GLY A 437 12.38 -33.81 -12.47
CA GLY A 437 13.72 -33.63 -13.02
C GLY A 437 14.36 -32.26 -12.79
N VAL A 438 13.67 -31.33 -12.11
CA VAL A 438 14.20 -30.01 -11.72
C VAL A 438 14.33 -29.88 -10.21
N ILE A 439 15.27 -29.06 -9.76
CA ILE A 439 15.38 -28.70 -8.34
C ILE A 439 14.45 -27.52 -8.10
N ALA A 440 13.36 -27.76 -7.37
CA ALA A 440 12.41 -26.75 -6.94
C ALA A 440 12.78 -26.22 -5.56
N PHE A 441 12.93 -24.90 -5.47
CA PHE A 441 13.18 -24.18 -4.24
C PHE A 441 11.87 -23.52 -3.77
N GLY A 442 11.51 -23.73 -2.52
CA GLY A 442 10.32 -23.13 -1.92
C GLY A 442 10.57 -22.64 -0.51
N THR A 443 9.98 -21.51 -0.14
CA THR A 443 10.01 -21.03 1.24
C THR A 443 9.22 -21.99 2.12
N GLN A 444 9.78 -22.37 3.27
CA GLN A 444 9.13 -23.25 4.23
C GLN A 444 7.80 -22.66 4.68
N ARG A 445 6.74 -23.48 4.57
CA ARG A 445 5.39 -23.15 5.01
C ARG A 445 4.87 -24.26 5.90
N SER A 446 4.14 -23.89 6.94
CA SER A 446 3.43 -24.85 7.78
C SER A 446 2.16 -25.33 7.07
N ARG A 447 2.26 -26.43 6.33
CA ARG A 447 1.10 -27.09 5.70
C ARG A 447 0.69 -28.30 6.52
N THR A 448 -0.58 -28.35 6.90
CA THR A 448 -1.17 -29.56 7.47
C THR A 448 -1.58 -30.49 6.33
N LEU A 449 -1.09 -31.73 6.36
CA LEU A 449 -1.52 -32.79 5.46
C LEU A 449 -2.27 -33.84 6.29
N GLU A 450 -3.51 -34.12 5.91
CA GLU A 450 -4.23 -35.25 6.47
C GLU A 450 -3.76 -36.53 5.78
N ILE A 451 -3.18 -37.43 6.57
CA ILE A 451 -2.76 -38.74 6.10
C ILE A 451 -3.72 -39.78 6.66
N ASP A 452 -4.47 -40.43 5.78
CA ASP A 452 -5.31 -41.57 6.15
C ASP A 452 -4.43 -42.73 6.62
N ALA A 453 -4.49 -43.03 7.92
CA ALA A 453 -3.73 -44.11 8.53
C ALA A 453 -4.02 -45.49 7.90
N GLY A 454 -5.20 -45.67 7.30
CA GLY A 454 -5.58 -46.87 6.54
C GLY A 454 -4.86 -47.02 5.20
N ARG A 455 -4.24 -45.95 4.68
CA ARG A 455 -3.48 -45.94 3.42
C ARG A 455 -1.96 -46.03 3.61
N LEU A 456 -1.49 -46.12 4.86
CA LEU A 456 -0.08 -46.33 5.16
C LEU A 456 0.35 -47.75 4.74
N VAL A 457 1.41 -47.84 3.93
CA VAL A 457 1.98 -49.10 3.48
C VAL A 457 2.98 -49.62 4.51
N ASP A 458 2.87 -50.89 4.86
CA ASP A 458 3.82 -51.60 5.74
C ASP A 458 4.91 -52.26 4.89
N GLN A 459 6.17 -51.84 5.06
CA GLN A 459 7.35 -52.47 4.45
C GLN A 459 8.14 -53.34 5.45
N GLY A 460 7.46 -54.07 6.34
CA GLY A 460 8.08 -54.94 7.33
C GLY A 460 8.52 -54.22 8.60
N GLN A 461 7.93 -53.07 8.91
CA GLN A 461 8.17 -52.24 10.10
C GLN A 461 6.85 -51.64 10.62
N THR A 462 6.85 -51.00 11.78
CA THR A 462 5.69 -50.26 12.28
C THR A 462 5.20 -49.25 11.23
N ARG A 463 3.89 -49.24 10.92
CA ARG A 463 3.27 -48.38 9.89
C ARG A 463 3.55 -46.87 10.06
N LEU A 464 3.80 -46.45 11.29
CA LEU A 464 4.27 -45.11 11.63
C LEU A 464 5.22 -45.23 12.83
N SER A 465 6.42 -44.70 12.70
CA SER A 465 7.34 -44.50 13.81
C SER A 465 7.50 -43.00 14.05
N VAL A 466 7.32 -42.57 15.29
CA VAL A 466 7.61 -41.20 15.72
C VAL A 466 8.86 -41.27 16.58
N ALA A 467 9.96 -40.76 16.04
CA ALA A 467 11.20 -40.60 16.77
C ALA A 467 11.25 -39.19 17.35
N ARG A 468 11.57 -39.09 18.63
CA ARG A 468 11.89 -37.82 19.29
C ARG A 468 13.36 -37.89 19.69
N GLU A 469 14.21 -37.13 19.02
CA GLU A 469 15.60 -36.98 19.44
C GLU A 469 15.68 -36.08 20.68
N GLY A 470 16.42 -36.53 21.70
CA GLY A 470 16.67 -35.77 22.93
C GLY A 470 15.45 -35.61 23.85
N MET A 471 15.27 -36.55 24.80
CA MET A 471 14.31 -36.35 25.91
C MET A 471 14.87 -35.43 27.03
N GLU A 472 16.20 -35.22 27.06
CA GLU A 472 16.93 -34.55 28.15
C GLU A 472 17.84 -33.40 27.66
N GLY A 473 17.84 -33.09 26.36
CA GLY A 473 18.68 -32.04 25.78
C GLY A 473 17.99 -30.67 25.83
N GLU A 474 18.71 -29.65 26.29
CA GLU A 474 18.26 -28.26 26.19
C GLU A 474 18.16 -27.83 24.71
N PRO A 475 17.17 -27.02 24.31
CA PRO A 475 17.10 -26.49 22.96
C PRO A 475 18.40 -25.80 22.58
N ALA A 476 19.01 -26.24 21.47
CA ALA A 476 20.26 -25.65 21.00
C ALA A 476 20.09 -24.15 20.74
N ARG A 477 21.14 -23.39 21.06
CA ARG A 477 21.24 -21.98 20.74
C ARG A 477 21.85 -21.80 19.36
N VAL A 478 21.47 -20.76 18.66
CA VAL A 478 21.99 -20.46 17.32
C VAL A 478 22.85 -19.22 17.41
N ARG A 479 24.11 -19.32 16.98
CA ARG A 479 24.98 -18.17 16.74
C ARG A 479 24.97 -17.86 15.25
N LEU A 480 24.47 -16.68 14.88
CA LEU A 480 24.47 -16.19 13.51
C LEU A 480 25.62 -15.19 13.33
N ARG A 481 26.50 -15.46 12.37
CA ARG A 481 27.51 -14.51 11.88
C ARG A 481 27.08 -13.96 10.52
N PHE A 482 27.10 -12.64 10.37
CA PHE A 482 26.59 -11.96 9.17
C PHE A 482 27.34 -10.66 8.88
N VAL A 483 27.00 -9.98 7.79
CA VAL A 483 27.51 -8.63 7.48
C VAL A 483 26.51 -7.60 7.99
N ASP A 484 26.88 -6.80 8.99
CA ASP A 484 25.94 -5.89 9.67
C ASP A 484 25.83 -4.56 8.91
N THR A 485 24.69 -4.37 8.25
CA THR A 485 24.35 -3.16 7.48
C THR A 485 24.27 -1.89 8.34
N GLN A 486 23.99 -2.02 9.64
CA GLN A 486 23.90 -0.89 10.58
C GLN A 486 25.26 -0.52 11.20
N ALA A 487 26.24 -1.43 11.13
CA ALA A 487 27.61 -1.23 11.59
C ALA A 487 28.60 -1.07 10.42
N ASN A 488 28.22 -0.31 9.38
CA ASN A 488 29.07 -0.04 8.22
C ASN A 488 29.61 -1.31 7.52
N HIS A 489 28.78 -2.36 7.45
CA HIS A 489 29.12 -3.66 6.84
C HIS A 489 30.28 -4.39 7.56
N GLU A 490 30.52 -4.09 8.84
CA GLU A 490 31.41 -4.88 9.67
C GLU A 490 30.81 -6.26 10.02
N PRO A 491 31.62 -7.25 10.41
CA PRO A 491 31.11 -8.55 10.86
C PRO A 491 30.19 -8.42 12.07
N GLY A 492 28.93 -8.83 11.91
CA GLY A 492 27.92 -8.92 12.95
C GLY A 492 27.85 -10.32 13.56
N VAL A 493 27.58 -10.39 14.87
CA VAL A 493 27.30 -11.65 15.57
C VAL A 493 26.12 -11.47 16.52
N VAL A 494 25.11 -12.32 16.37
CA VAL A 494 24.00 -12.44 17.31
C VAL A 494 23.87 -13.88 17.80
N LEU A 495 23.33 -14.06 19.00
CA LEU A 495 23.17 -15.36 19.63
C LEU A 495 21.74 -15.45 20.17
N SER A 496 21.03 -16.53 19.83
CA SER A 496 19.68 -16.73 20.33
C SER A 496 19.64 -16.82 21.86
N VAL A 497 18.53 -16.37 22.43
CA VAL A 497 18.25 -16.50 23.86
C VAL A 497 17.99 -17.97 24.19
N GLY A 498 18.55 -18.45 25.28
CA GLY A 498 18.40 -19.84 25.72
C GLY A 498 19.28 -20.14 26.93
N ASN A 499 19.23 -21.38 27.39
CA ASN A 499 20.04 -21.84 28.53
C ASN A 499 21.54 -21.69 28.21
N ALA A 500 22.32 -21.15 29.15
CA ALA A 500 23.75 -20.93 28.97
C ALA A 500 24.55 -22.23 28.74
N GLN A 501 24.01 -23.37 29.18
CA GLN A 501 24.62 -24.70 29.01
C GLN A 501 24.16 -25.44 27.75
N ALA A 502 23.23 -24.87 26.97
CA ALA A 502 22.77 -25.48 25.74
C ALA A 502 23.86 -25.44 24.66
N ASP A 503 23.90 -26.48 23.82
CA ASP A 503 24.78 -26.54 22.66
C ASP A 503 24.57 -25.34 21.73
N ILE A 504 25.64 -24.90 21.07
CA ILE A 504 25.59 -23.77 20.14
C ILE A 504 25.80 -24.27 18.72
N LEU A 505 24.82 -24.03 17.85
CA LEU A 505 24.89 -24.22 16.41
C LEU A 505 25.35 -22.92 15.75
N ASP A 506 26.48 -22.97 15.06
CA ASP A 506 27.01 -21.82 14.31
C ASP A 506 26.42 -21.80 12.89
N VAL A 507 25.86 -20.65 12.50
CA VAL A 507 25.41 -20.34 11.14
C VAL A 507 26.25 -19.18 10.63
N GLU A 508 27.05 -19.43 9.59
CA GLU A 508 27.76 -18.38 8.87
C GLU A 508 26.99 -18.01 7.62
N ALA A 509 26.57 -16.76 7.57
CA ALA A 509 25.81 -16.20 6.47
C ALA A 509 26.59 -15.01 5.92
N PRO A 510 27.27 -15.12 4.77
CA PRO A 510 27.94 -13.97 4.16
C PRO A 510 26.93 -13.10 3.41
N ILE A 511 25.84 -12.78 4.11
CA ILE A 511 24.65 -12.04 3.72
C ILE A 511 24.65 -10.76 4.55
N ALA A 512 24.33 -9.64 3.91
CA ALA A 512 24.09 -8.38 4.59
C ALA A 512 22.73 -8.46 5.31
N LEU A 513 22.69 -8.16 6.61
CA LEU A 513 21.46 -8.16 7.40
C LEU A 513 21.42 -6.91 8.28
N ASP A 514 20.21 -6.47 8.64
CA ASP A 514 20.00 -5.53 9.72
C ASP A 514 19.99 -6.27 11.08
N ARG A 515 20.32 -5.53 12.14
CA ARG A 515 20.45 -6.07 13.49
C ARG A 515 19.13 -6.07 14.27
#